data_AF-A0A9P0K4I7-F1
#
_entry.id   AF-A0A9P0K4I7-F1
#
_cell.length_a   1.000
_cell.length_b   1.000
_cell.length_c   1.000
_cell.angle_alpha   90.00
_cell.angle_beta   90.00
_cell.angle_gamma   90.00
#
_symmetry.space_group_name_H-M   'P 1'
#
loop_
_entity.id
_entity.type
_entity.pdbx_description
1 polymer ?
#
loop_
_entity_poly.entity_id
_entity_poly.type
_entity_poly.pdbx_seq_one_letter_code
_entity_poly.pdbx_strand_id
1 'polypeptide(L)'
;MLIKDLYSEHMTDARMTMLNRRAFSDVLADTPRHSRLKEDSRQIEFVRIGQALKLEAIVRGDAPTSLASAGGVSPGVVFKRSPWEANCFYPVFPAQAVTAADSWGENRLIVAAEEGTYIMATLIV
;
A
#
# COMPACT_ATOMS: atom_id res chain seq x y z
N MET A 1 27.76 11.64 3.93
CA MET A 1 26.37 12.09 3.67
C MET A 1 25.71 10.88 3.06
N LEU A 2 24.67 10.33 3.70
CA LEU A 2 24.21 8.95 3.47
C LEU A 2 24.10 8.53 1.99
N ILE A 3 23.60 9.43 1.13
CA ILE A 3 23.49 9.22 -0.33
C ILE A 3 24.85 9.06 -1.02
N LYS A 4 25.85 9.86 -0.62
CA LYS A 4 27.21 9.82 -1.18
C LYS A 4 27.92 8.53 -0.78
N ASP A 5 27.66 8.06 0.44
CA ASP A 5 28.29 6.87 1.00
C ASP A 5 27.71 5.59 0.34
N LEU A 6 26.38 5.55 0.13
CA LEU A 6 25.67 4.50 -0.63
C LEU A 6 26.13 4.40 -2.09
N TYR A 7 26.33 5.55 -2.76
CA TYR A 7 26.78 5.59 -4.14
C TYR A 7 28.20 5.04 -4.29
N SER A 8 29.10 5.35 -3.34
CA SER A 8 30.47 4.84 -3.37
C SER A 8 30.56 3.33 -3.18
N GLU A 9 29.80 2.76 -2.24
CA GLU A 9 29.77 1.30 -2.01
C GLU A 9 29.25 0.55 -3.23
N HIS A 10 28.16 1.03 -3.84
CA HIS A 10 27.58 0.42 -5.03
C HIS A 10 28.53 0.43 -6.23
N MET A 11 29.31 1.52 -6.40
CA MET A 11 30.27 1.63 -7.50
C MET A 11 31.50 0.72 -7.35
N THR A 12 31.91 0.42 -6.11
CA THR A 12 33.04 -0.48 -5.84
C THR A 12 32.70 -1.95 -6.09
N ASP A 13 31.48 -2.37 -5.80
CA ASP A 13 31.05 -3.77 -5.94
C ASP A 13 30.88 -4.20 -7.41
N ALA A 14 30.52 -3.25 -8.29
CA ALA A 14 30.37 -3.49 -9.73
C ALA A 14 31.66 -3.91 -10.46
N ARG A 15 32.85 -3.72 -9.86
CA ARG A 15 34.14 -4.05 -10.49
C ARG A 15 34.62 -5.48 -10.22
N MET A 16 33.98 -6.25 -9.33
CA MET A 16 34.49 -7.55 -8.86
C MET A 16 33.83 -8.80 -9.44
N THR A 17 32.96 -8.69 -10.45
CA THR A 17 32.06 -9.80 -10.83
C THR A 17 32.24 -10.35 -12.25
N MET A 18 33.47 -10.74 -12.61
CA MET A 18 33.71 -11.59 -13.80
C MET A 18 33.40 -13.08 -13.56
N LEU A 19 33.11 -13.48 -12.31
CA LEU A 19 32.57 -14.80 -11.96
C LEU A 19 31.03 -14.85 -11.93
N ASN A 20 30.35 -13.72 -12.14
CA ASN A 20 28.91 -13.55 -11.94
C ASN A 20 28.15 -13.50 -13.29
N ARG A 21 28.47 -14.41 -14.21
CA ARG A 21 27.75 -14.56 -15.49
C ARG A 21 26.85 -15.79 -15.56
N ARG A 22 26.78 -16.58 -14.50
CA ARG A 22 25.78 -17.63 -14.36
C ARG A 22 24.67 -17.09 -13.47
N ALA A 23 23.43 -17.16 -13.93
CA ALA A 23 22.31 -16.77 -13.10
C ALA A 23 22.26 -17.73 -11.90
N PHE A 24 21.81 -17.25 -10.73
CA PHE A 24 21.66 -18.08 -9.53
C PHE A 24 20.85 -19.36 -9.79
N SER A 25 19.96 -19.34 -10.78
CA SER A 25 19.19 -20.48 -11.27
C SER A 25 20.03 -21.63 -11.80
N ASP A 26 21.20 -21.35 -12.39
CA ASP A 26 22.01 -22.35 -13.10
C ASP A 26 22.86 -23.20 -12.15
N VAL A 27 22.91 -22.83 -10.87
CA VAL A 27 23.64 -23.52 -9.79
C VAL A 27 22.70 -24.40 -8.95
N LEU A 28 21.39 -24.23 -9.09
CA LEU A 28 20.40 -25.03 -8.38
C LEU A 28 20.19 -26.35 -9.12
N ALA A 29 20.63 -27.45 -8.53
CA ALA A 29 20.34 -28.79 -9.03
C ALA A 29 18.82 -28.99 -9.14
N ASP A 30 18.36 -29.62 -10.24
CA ASP A 30 16.96 -29.98 -10.44
C ASP A 30 16.43 -30.72 -9.21
N THR A 31 15.33 -30.20 -8.65
CA THR A 31 14.80 -30.71 -7.39
C THR A 31 14.34 -32.17 -7.56
N PRO A 32 14.71 -33.10 -6.65
CA PRO A 32 14.41 -34.53 -6.81
C PRO A 32 12.91 -34.79 -7.00
N ARG A 33 12.55 -35.79 -7.82
CA ARG A 33 11.14 -36.14 -8.14
C ARG A 33 10.22 -36.35 -6.93
N HIS A 34 10.76 -36.70 -5.75
CA HIS A 34 10.02 -36.77 -4.48
C HIS A 34 9.46 -35.41 -4.00
N SER A 35 9.98 -34.31 -4.55
CA SER A 35 9.48 -32.95 -4.34
C SER A 35 8.08 -32.75 -4.92
N ARG A 36 7.71 -33.46 -6.00
CA ARG A 36 6.41 -33.25 -6.65
C ARG A 36 5.24 -33.63 -5.76
N LEU A 37 5.29 -34.77 -5.07
CA LEU A 37 4.24 -35.18 -4.12
C LEU A 37 4.14 -34.24 -2.91
N LYS A 38 5.28 -33.73 -2.44
CA LYS A 38 5.33 -32.72 -1.37
C LYS A 38 4.77 -31.39 -1.84
N GLU A 39 4.98 -31.04 -3.11
CA GLU A 39 4.45 -29.83 -3.74
C GLU A 39 2.93 -29.94 -3.97
N ASP A 40 2.44 -31.09 -4.44
CA ASP A 40 0.99 -31.34 -4.59
C ASP A 40 0.26 -31.21 -3.25
N SER A 41 0.88 -31.73 -2.18
CA SER A 41 0.35 -31.57 -0.81
C SER A 41 0.30 -30.11 -0.37
N ARG A 42 1.31 -29.30 -0.73
CA ARG A 42 1.33 -27.86 -0.46
C ARG A 42 0.27 -27.11 -1.26
N GLN A 43 0.02 -27.49 -2.51
CA GLN A 43 -1.03 -26.87 -3.32
C GLN A 43 -2.41 -27.11 -2.73
N ILE A 44 -2.69 -28.34 -2.27
CA ILE A 44 -3.95 -28.67 -1.60
C ILE A 44 -4.12 -27.83 -0.33
N GLU A 45 -3.07 -27.72 0.48
CA GLU A 45 -3.10 -26.93 1.70
C GLU A 45 -3.26 -25.43 1.43
N PHE A 46 -2.57 -24.91 0.41
CA PHE A 46 -2.71 -23.52 -0.03
C PHE A 46 -4.15 -23.19 -0.43
N VAL A 47 -4.81 -24.05 -1.21
CA VAL A 47 -6.21 -23.86 -1.59
C VAL A 47 -7.12 -23.91 -0.36
N ARG A 48 -6.93 -24.89 0.53
CA ARG A 48 -7.74 -25.03 1.75
C ARG A 48 -7.63 -23.80 2.66
N ILE A 49 -6.41 -23.33 2.92
CA ILE A 49 -6.15 -22.15 3.74
C ILE A 49 -6.71 -20.90 3.05
N GLY A 50 -6.45 -20.73 1.75
CA GLY A 50 -6.96 -19.61 0.98
C GLY A 50 -8.49 -19.51 0.96
N GLN A 51 -9.19 -20.65 0.86
CA GLN A 51 -10.65 -20.71 0.94
C GLN A 51 -11.16 -20.33 2.33
N ALA A 52 -10.52 -20.80 3.40
CA ALA A 52 -10.87 -20.46 4.77
C ALA A 52 -10.70 -18.95 5.04
N LEU A 53 -9.56 -18.37 4.63
CA LEU A 53 -9.30 -16.93 4.74
C LEU A 53 -10.28 -16.10 3.91
N LYS A 54 -10.66 -16.59 2.73
CA LYS A 54 -11.68 -15.93 1.89
C LYS A 54 -13.04 -15.90 2.59
N LEU A 55 -13.46 -17.00 3.20
CA LEU A 55 -14.70 -17.05 3.98
C LEU A 55 -14.64 -16.13 5.20
N GLU A 56 -13.52 -16.11 5.92
CA GLU A 56 -13.31 -15.21 7.05
C GLU A 56 -13.42 -13.74 6.64
N ALA A 57 -12.78 -13.35 5.53
CA ALA A 57 -12.87 -11.99 4.99
C ALA A 57 -14.31 -11.61 4.59
N ILE A 58 -15.09 -12.56 4.07
CA ILE A 58 -16.51 -12.34 3.75
C ILE A 58 -17.34 -12.15 5.02
N VAL A 59 -17.17 -13.02 6.01
CA VAL A 59 -17.88 -12.93 7.31
C VAL A 59 -17.56 -11.62 8.04
N ARG A 60 -16.31 -11.16 7.93
CA ARG A 60 -15.85 -9.89 8.50
C ARG A 60 -16.31 -8.66 7.71
N GLY A 61 -16.73 -8.84 6.46
CA GLY A 61 -17.11 -7.74 5.57
C GLY A 61 -15.93 -7.04 4.86
N ASP A 62 -14.71 -7.57 5.01
CA ASP A 62 -13.49 -7.04 4.37
C ASP A 62 -13.32 -7.55 2.93
N ALA A 63 -14.07 -8.58 2.54
CA ALA A 63 -14.03 -9.08 1.17
C ALA A 63 -14.58 -8.02 0.20
N PRO A 64 -13.92 -7.76 -0.93
CA PRO A 64 -14.37 -6.79 -1.95
C PRO A 64 -15.60 -7.27 -2.74
N THR A 65 -16.44 -8.14 -2.16
CA THR A 65 -17.58 -8.80 -2.80
C THR A 65 -18.83 -7.92 -2.90
N SER A 66 -18.76 -6.63 -2.54
CA SER A 66 -19.95 -5.78 -2.40
C SER A 66 -19.84 -4.44 -3.12
N LEU A 67 -19.45 -4.43 -4.40
CA LEU A 67 -19.74 -3.28 -5.27
C LEU A 67 -21.20 -3.27 -5.79
N ALA A 68 -22.01 -4.30 -5.51
CA ALA A 68 -23.37 -4.45 -6.04
C ALA A 68 -24.52 -4.17 -5.04
N SER A 69 -24.24 -3.88 -3.76
CA SER A 69 -25.26 -3.57 -2.75
C SER A 69 -25.18 -2.14 -2.21
N ALA A 70 -24.45 -1.25 -2.86
CA ALA A 70 -24.39 0.19 -2.56
C ALA A 70 -25.67 0.94 -3.00
N GLY A 71 -26.83 0.38 -2.66
CA GLY A 71 -28.12 1.07 -2.63
C GLY A 71 -28.67 0.98 -1.22
N GLY A 72 -27.94 1.53 -0.25
CA GLY A 72 -28.33 1.45 1.15
C GLY A 72 -27.22 1.90 2.08
N VAL A 73 -27.29 3.17 2.48
CA VAL A 73 -26.52 3.76 3.58
C VAL A 73 -26.74 2.92 4.84
N SER A 74 -25.79 2.04 5.17
CA SER A 74 -25.70 1.44 6.51
C SER A 74 -24.70 2.25 7.34
N PRO A 75 -25.07 2.69 8.55
CA PRO A 75 -24.20 3.46 9.43
C PRO A 75 -23.17 2.48 10.03
N GLY A 76 -22.06 2.26 9.34
CA GLY A 76 -21.02 1.35 9.81
C GLY A 76 -20.06 0.84 8.73
N VAL A 77 -20.41 0.95 7.45
CA VAL A 77 -19.43 0.71 6.38
C VAL A 77 -18.59 1.97 6.23
N VAL A 78 -17.61 2.11 7.12
CA VAL A 78 -16.51 3.05 6.93
C VAL A 78 -15.73 2.50 5.74
N PHE A 79 -15.96 3.07 4.55
CA PHE A 79 -14.97 3.01 3.49
C PHE A 79 -13.71 3.65 4.05
N LYS A 80 -12.83 2.85 4.66
CA LYS A 80 -11.49 3.28 5.03
C LYS A 80 -10.79 3.55 3.71
N ARG A 81 -10.79 4.82 3.29
CA ARG A 81 -9.92 5.28 2.23
C ARG A 81 -8.52 4.78 2.52
N SER A 82 -7.87 4.26 1.50
CA SER A 82 -6.51 3.77 1.66
C SER A 82 -5.60 4.92 2.13
N PRO A 83 -4.55 4.69 2.94
CA PRO A 83 -3.70 5.77 3.46
C PRO A 83 -3.06 6.66 2.38
N TRP A 84 -2.92 6.14 1.16
CA TRP A 84 -2.37 6.84 0.00
C TRP A 84 -3.42 7.61 -0.83
N GLU A 85 -4.71 7.48 -0.49
CA GLU A 85 -5.76 8.19 -1.20
C GLU A 85 -5.78 9.67 -0.81
N ALA A 86 -5.72 10.55 -1.82
CA ALA A 86 -5.66 11.98 -1.60
C ALA A 86 -6.94 12.52 -0.95
N ASN A 87 -6.83 13.27 0.15
CA ASN A 87 -7.94 14.02 0.71
C ASN A 87 -8.29 15.20 -0.19
N CYS A 88 -9.49 15.17 -0.80
CA CYS A 88 -10.00 16.27 -1.61
C CYS A 88 -10.67 17.30 -0.69
N PHE A 89 -9.95 18.36 -0.37
CA PHE A 89 -10.52 19.53 0.27
C PHE A 89 -11.07 20.45 -0.83
N TYR A 90 -12.39 20.67 -0.83
CA TYR A 90 -13.03 21.68 -1.68
C TYR A 90 -13.40 22.91 -0.87
N PRO A 91 -12.49 23.87 -0.69
CA PRO A 91 -12.89 25.20 -0.27
C PRO A 91 -12.76 26.19 -1.44
N VAL A 92 -13.64 27.18 -1.42
CA VAL A 92 -13.28 28.51 -1.90
C VAL A 92 -12.15 28.99 -0.99
N PHE A 93 -10.90 28.77 -1.40
CA PHE A 93 -9.76 29.29 -0.65
C PHE A 93 -9.87 30.83 -0.62
N PRO A 94 -9.56 31.49 0.51
CA PRO A 94 -9.38 32.93 0.53
C PRO A 94 -8.37 33.32 -0.56
N ALA A 95 -8.51 34.51 -1.14
CA ALA A 95 -7.57 35.00 -2.17
C ALA A 95 -6.13 35.23 -1.65
N GLN A 96 -5.87 34.92 -0.39
CA GLN A 96 -4.57 35.05 0.26
C GLN A 96 -3.61 33.93 -0.11
N ALA A 97 -2.33 34.28 -0.13
CA ALA A 97 -1.26 33.32 -0.37
C ALA A 97 -1.15 32.34 0.81
N VAL A 98 -1.27 31.04 0.50
CA VAL A 98 -1.00 29.95 1.45
C VAL A 98 0.52 29.69 1.44
N THR A 99 1.15 29.81 2.61
CA THR A 99 2.59 29.55 2.76
C THR A 99 2.88 28.09 3.07
N ALA A 100 1.99 27.44 3.82
CA ALA A 100 2.06 26.01 4.12
C ALA A 100 0.66 25.46 4.43
N ALA A 101 0.46 24.17 4.15
CA ALA A 101 -0.76 23.46 4.54
C ALA A 101 -0.45 21.97 4.81
N ASP A 102 -1.18 21.38 5.75
CA ASP A 102 -1.11 19.94 6.02
C ASP A 102 -2.47 19.40 6.47
N SER A 103 -2.70 18.12 6.23
CA SER A 103 -3.87 17.40 6.72
C SER A 103 -3.83 17.24 8.23
N TRP A 104 -5.00 17.30 8.88
CA TRP A 104 -5.13 17.13 10.32
C TRP A 104 -6.32 16.24 10.69
N GLY A 105 -6.02 14.98 11.02
CA GLY A 105 -7.06 13.97 11.25
C GLY A 105 -7.78 13.60 9.96
N GLU A 106 -9.02 13.12 10.06
CA GLU A 106 -9.69 12.48 8.92
C GLU A 106 -10.24 13.46 7.88
N ASN A 107 -10.62 14.68 8.26
CA ASN A 107 -11.35 15.58 7.35
C ASN A 107 -11.10 17.07 7.61
N ARG A 108 -9.89 17.41 8.08
CA ARG A 108 -9.49 18.79 8.30
C ARG A 108 -8.16 19.09 7.63
N LEU A 109 -8.00 20.34 7.23
CA LEU A 109 -6.80 20.90 6.68
C LEU A 109 -6.36 22.07 7.57
N ILE A 110 -5.11 22.05 8.00
CA ILE A 110 -4.47 23.21 8.63
C ILE A 110 -3.82 24.02 7.53
N VAL A 111 -4.10 25.31 7.50
CA VAL A 111 -3.58 26.26 6.50
C VAL A 111 -2.88 27.39 7.23
N ALA A 112 -1.63 27.65 6.89
CA ALA A 112 -0.87 28.82 7.32
C ALA A 112 -0.86 29.87 6.20
N ALA A 113 -1.22 31.09 6.55
CA ALA A 113 -1.12 32.28 5.71
C ALA A 113 -0.41 33.39 6.52
N GLU A 114 -0.09 34.50 5.87
CA GLU A 114 0.58 35.64 6.52
C GLU A 114 -0.19 36.20 7.73
N GLU A 115 -1.52 36.10 7.68
CA GLU A 115 -2.42 36.64 8.71
C GLU A 115 -2.65 35.68 9.88
N GLY A 116 -2.26 34.41 9.74
CA GLY A 116 -2.41 33.42 10.79
C GLY A 116 -2.58 31.99 10.31
N THR A 117 -3.01 31.13 11.24
CA THR A 117 -3.27 29.71 11.00
C THR A 117 -4.75 29.40 11.15
N TYR A 118 -5.30 28.68 10.18
CA TYR A 118 -6.72 28.37 10.09
C TYR A 118 -6.92 26.86 10.01
N ILE A 119 -8.03 26.37 10.58
CA ILE A 119 -8.48 24.99 10.42
C ILE A 119 -9.71 25.01 9.50
N MET A 120 -9.59 24.34 8.36
CA MET A 120 -10.68 24.15 7.42
C MET A 120 -11.22 22.73 7.55
N ALA A 121 -12.54 22.57 7.50
CA ALA A 121 -13.20 21.26 7.41
C ALA A 121 -13.76 21.08 5.99
N THR A 122 -13.74 19.84 5.49
CA THR A 122 -14.34 19.53 4.20
C THR A 122 -15.86 19.73 4.26
N LEU A 123 -16.41 20.50 3.32
CA LEU A 123 -17.85 20.52 3.06
C LEU A 123 -18.25 19.16 2.47
N ILE A 124 -19.04 18.39 3.21
CA ILE A 124 -19.75 17.23 2.68
C ILE A 124 -20.94 17.81 1.90
N VAL A 125 -20.91 17.68 0.57
CA VAL A 125 -22.10 17.93 -0.29
C VAL A 125 -22.96 16.68 -0.31
#